data_AF-A0A3D4SXY5-F1
#
_entry.id   AF-A0A3D4SXY5-F1
#
_cell.length_a   1.000
_cell.length_b   1.000
_cell.length_c   1.000
_cell.angle_alpha   90.00
_cell.angle_beta   90.00
_cell.angle_gamma   90.00
#
_symmetry.space_group_name_H-M   'P 1'
#
loop_
_entity.id
_entity.type
_entity.pdbx_description
1 polymer ?
#
loop_
_entity_poly.entity_id
_entity_poly.type
_entity_poly.pdbx_seq_one_letter_code
_entity_poly.pdbx_strand_id
1 'polypeptide(L)'
;MDCEDVRAVLSARLDGEPDPPGTDGDAVDAHLAACPDCQAWYASVSDLNRRLRVGGVDGAGAVSGSASDARELAEQMVALADRTPELSHGLRNRSLPLVVARLVLVVLAAAYVVWAVVLLVGATGGDGGTTVAGSGGAVGNAGDPDLARMSVDAATVRLALAAGLVLGAVRPRSAPGLLPVFLALWGFGAGFSTRDLVLGYLDVGAVSGLLLHLVACVALCVVWLARHHAVDPVRQSLRGLTARPVAYSPSDAVRNSTWRPGDPGDRPL
;
A
#
# COMPACT_ATOMS: atom_id res chain seq x y z
N MET A 1 43.34 5.85 -4.25
CA MET A 1 41.96 5.65 -3.76
C MET A 1 41.77 4.16 -3.68
N ASP A 2 41.45 3.67 -2.49
CA ASP A 2 41.42 2.23 -2.23
C ASP A 2 40.08 1.64 -2.70
N CYS A 3 40.08 0.36 -3.05
CA CYS A 3 38.87 -0.32 -3.52
C CYS A 3 37.74 -0.28 -2.48
N GLU A 4 38.07 -0.23 -1.19
CA GLU A 4 37.10 -0.14 -0.10
C GLU A 4 36.37 1.22 -0.10
N ASP A 5 37.11 2.33 -0.24
CA ASP A 5 36.53 3.68 -0.33
C ASP A 5 35.61 3.81 -1.54
N VAL A 6 36.07 3.31 -2.70
CA VAL A 6 35.29 3.33 -3.95
C VAL A 6 34.00 2.52 -3.80
N ARG A 7 34.06 1.34 -3.18
CA ARG A 7 32.87 0.50 -2.93
C ARG A 7 31.90 1.17 -1.95
N ALA A 8 32.39 1.84 -0.91
CA ALA A 8 31.56 2.57 0.03
C ALA A 8 30.78 3.69 -0.68
N VAL A 9 31.45 4.49 -1.50
CA VAL A 9 30.81 5.56 -2.30
C VAL A 9 29.79 4.98 -3.29
N LEU A 10 30.15 3.94 -4.02
CA LEU A 10 29.25 3.27 -4.98
C LEU A 10 28.03 2.65 -4.28
N SER A 11 28.17 2.16 -3.05
CA SER A 11 27.05 1.65 -2.24
C SER A 11 26.09 2.77 -1.83
N ALA A 12 26.61 3.91 -1.36
CA ALA A 12 25.81 5.08 -1.03
C ALA A 12 24.99 5.57 -2.24
N ARG A 13 25.62 5.62 -3.43
CA ARG A 13 24.94 5.95 -4.69
C ARG A 13 23.82 4.97 -5.06
N LEU A 14 24.00 3.67 -4.80
CA LEU A 14 22.99 2.65 -5.07
C LEU A 14 21.76 2.75 -4.15
N ASP A 15 21.97 3.24 -2.92
CA ASP A 15 20.92 3.47 -1.93
C ASP A 15 20.29 4.87 -2.03
N GLY A 16 20.89 5.77 -2.85
CA GLY A 16 20.41 7.13 -3.07
C GLY A 16 20.86 8.13 -2.00
N GLU A 17 21.89 7.78 -1.23
CA GLU A 17 22.53 8.64 -0.25
C GLU A 17 23.55 9.59 -0.93
N PRO A 18 23.81 10.77 -0.36
CA PRO A 18 24.80 11.70 -0.90
C PRO A 18 26.23 11.14 -0.77
N ASP A 19 27.11 11.49 -1.71
CA ASP A 19 28.52 11.11 -1.66
C ASP A 19 29.18 11.66 -0.37
N PRO A 20 30.03 10.88 0.32
CA PRO A 20 30.71 11.32 1.54
C PRO A 20 31.51 12.61 1.33
N PRO A 21 31.48 13.55 2.29
CA PRO A 21 32.18 14.83 2.15
C PRO A 21 33.70 14.62 2.03
N GLY A 22 34.30 15.26 1.01
CA GLY A 22 35.73 15.12 0.69
C GLY A 22 36.05 14.05 -0.36
N THR A 23 35.04 13.37 -0.90
CA THR A 23 35.20 12.43 -2.01
C THR A 23 35.17 13.15 -3.35
N ASP A 24 36.16 12.88 -4.21
CA ASP A 24 36.15 13.33 -5.60
C ASP A 24 35.42 12.29 -6.48
N GLY A 25 34.26 12.68 -7.00
CA GLY A 25 33.42 11.81 -7.82
C GLY A 25 34.10 11.36 -9.12
N ASP A 26 34.91 12.22 -9.72
CA ASP A 26 35.63 11.90 -10.97
C ASP A 26 36.72 10.86 -10.72
N ALA A 27 37.37 10.91 -9.56
CA ALA A 27 38.36 9.92 -9.16
C ALA A 27 37.73 8.54 -8.87
N VAL A 28 36.51 8.50 -8.34
CA VAL A 28 35.74 7.26 -8.13
C VAL A 28 35.37 6.63 -9.47
N ASP A 29 34.89 7.43 -10.42
CA ASP A 29 34.50 6.95 -11.75
C ASP A 29 35.71 6.50 -12.57
N ALA A 30 36.84 7.22 -12.47
CA ALA A 30 38.11 6.81 -13.08
C ALA A 30 38.64 5.49 -12.49
N HIS A 31 38.52 5.29 -11.17
CA HIS A 31 38.89 4.03 -10.54
C HIS A 31 37.97 2.89 -10.97
N LEU A 32 36.66 3.11 -11.04
CA LEU A 32 35.71 2.12 -11.53
C LEU A 32 36.00 1.73 -12.99
N ALA A 33 36.42 2.68 -13.84
CA ALA A 33 36.81 2.40 -15.21
C ALA A 33 38.11 1.58 -15.33
N ALA A 34 39.05 1.74 -14.40
CA ALA A 34 40.37 1.10 -14.46
C ALA A 34 40.46 -0.23 -13.68
N CYS A 35 39.62 -0.45 -12.66
CA CYS A 35 39.73 -1.58 -11.74
C CYS A 35 38.70 -2.70 -12.06
N PRO A 36 39.14 -3.89 -12.53
CA PRO A 36 38.22 -4.98 -12.88
C PRO A 36 37.46 -5.56 -11.68
N ASP A 37 38.07 -5.57 -10.48
CA ASP A 37 37.43 -6.08 -9.27
C ASP A 37 36.27 -5.21 -8.81
N CYS A 38 36.40 -3.88 -8.94
CA CYS A 38 35.34 -2.93 -8.64
C CYS A 38 34.21 -3.01 -9.69
N GLN A 39 34.53 -3.26 -10.97
CA GLN A 39 33.53 -3.49 -12.02
C GLN A 39 32.73 -4.76 -11.77
N ALA A 40 33.39 -5.87 -11.47
CA ALA A 40 32.74 -7.15 -11.19
C ALA A 40 31.84 -7.05 -9.96
N TRP A 41 32.35 -6.43 -8.89
CA TRP A 41 31.57 -6.16 -7.68
C TRP A 41 30.35 -5.28 -7.98
N TYR A 42 30.52 -4.14 -8.66
CA TYR A 42 29.42 -3.23 -8.95
C TYR A 42 28.36 -3.86 -9.86
N ALA A 43 28.75 -4.68 -10.83
CA ALA A 43 27.85 -5.48 -11.64
C ALA A 43 27.02 -6.46 -10.80
N SER A 44 27.65 -7.17 -9.86
CA SER A 44 26.96 -8.11 -8.97
C SER A 44 25.96 -7.42 -8.02
N VAL A 45 26.35 -6.30 -7.42
CA VAL A 45 25.50 -5.57 -6.47
C VAL A 45 24.36 -4.86 -7.20
N SER A 46 24.59 -4.32 -8.39
CA SER A 46 23.54 -3.71 -9.21
C SER A 46 22.53 -4.74 -9.74
N ASP A 47 22.96 -5.95 -10.10
CA ASP A 47 22.08 -7.07 -10.42
C ASP A 47 21.26 -7.50 -9.20
N LEU A 48 21.88 -7.64 -8.02
CA LEU A 48 21.16 -7.93 -6.78
C LEU A 48 20.13 -6.84 -6.43
N ASN A 49 20.51 -5.57 -6.49
CA ASN A 49 19.61 -4.44 -6.24
C ASN A 49 18.44 -4.43 -7.25
N ARG A 50 18.71 -4.73 -8.52
CA ARG A 50 17.67 -4.91 -9.55
C ARG A 50 16.72 -6.05 -9.19
N ARG A 51 17.23 -7.22 -8.80
CA ARG A 51 16.41 -8.37 -8.38
C ARG A 51 15.58 -8.06 -7.14
N LEU A 52 16.10 -7.31 -6.18
CA LEU A 52 15.35 -6.88 -5.00
C LEU A 52 14.27 -5.84 -5.33
N ARG A 53 14.56 -4.90 -6.24
CA ARG A 53 13.59 -3.88 -6.70
C ARG A 53 12.47 -4.49 -7.56
N VAL A 54 12.83 -5.45 -8.42
CA VAL A 54 11.92 -6.14 -9.36
C VAL A 54 11.21 -7.34 -8.68
N GLY A 55 11.79 -7.95 -7.66
CA GLY A 55 11.25 -9.10 -6.91
C GLY A 55 9.95 -8.87 -6.14
N GLY A 56 9.30 -7.73 -6.34
CA GLY A 56 7.95 -7.48 -5.91
C GLY A 56 6.90 -7.84 -6.97
N VAL A 57 6.61 -9.14 -7.10
CA VAL A 57 5.46 -9.72 -7.82
C VAL A 57 5.54 -9.69 -9.35
N ASP A 58 6.53 -10.40 -9.91
CA ASP A 58 6.43 -10.95 -11.27
C ASP A 58 6.24 -12.47 -11.19
N GLY A 59 4.99 -12.90 -11.05
CA GLY A 59 4.57 -14.30 -11.23
C GLY A 59 4.63 -14.77 -12.69
N ALA A 60 5.62 -14.33 -13.47
CA ALA A 60 5.73 -14.67 -14.89
C ALA A 60 7.18 -14.88 -15.38
N GLY A 61 8.15 -15.07 -14.47
CA GLY A 61 9.54 -15.34 -14.83
C GLY A 61 10.22 -16.29 -13.85
N ALA A 62 10.02 -17.59 -14.07
CA ALA A 62 10.76 -18.75 -13.56
C ALA A 62 11.89 -18.52 -12.53
N VAL A 63 11.54 -18.62 -11.25
CA VAL A 63 12.09 -19.70 -10.40
C VAL A 63 10.86 -20.49 -9.95
N SER A 64 10.88 -21.80 -10.19
CA SER A 64 9.80 -22.74 -9.87
C SER A 64 9.60 -22.90 -8.36
N GLY A 65 9.21 -21.84 -7.68
CA GLY A 65 8.71 -21.89 -6.31
C GLY A 65 7.31 -22.46 -6.34
N SER A 66 7.16 -23.74 -6.00
CA SER A 66 5.86 -24.39 -5.96
C SER A 66 4.96 -23.70 -4.92
N ALA A 67 3.62 -23.78 -5.06
CA ALA A 67 2.72 -23.29 -3.99
C ALA A 67 3.03 -23.96 -2.64
N SER A 68 3.61 -25.17 -2.66
CA SER A 68 4.18 -25.86 -1.50
C SER A 68 5.40 -25.15 -0.92
N ASP A 69 6.30 -24.57 -1.73
CA ASP A 69 7.49 -23.85 -1.23
C ASP A 69 7.07 -22.56 -0.51
N ALA A 70 6.08 -21.84 -1.04
CA ALA A 70 5.55 -20.64 -0.41
C ALA A 70 4.82 -20.97 0.91
N ARG A 71 4.10 -22.08 0.95
CA ARG A 71 3.42 -22.58 2.15
C ARG A 71 4.42 -23.07 3.20
N GLU A 72 5.44 -23.82 2.80
CA GLU A 72 6.50 -24.30 3.67
C GLU A 72 7.31 -23.14 4.26
N LEU A 73 7.64 -22.13 3.46
CA LEU A 73 8.28 -20.92 3.94
C LEU A 73 7.39 -20.17 4.94
N ALA A 74 6.08 -20.08 4.69
CA ALA A 74 5.13 -19.47 5.62
C ALA A 74 5.05 -20.25 6.94
N GLU A 75 5.04 -21.58 6.89
CA GLU A 75 5.06 -22.46 8.08
C GLU A 75 6.37 -22.30 8.86
N GLN A 76 7.53 -22.22 8.17
CA GLN A 76 8.83 -21.93 8.80
C GLN A 76 8.86 -20.53 9.44
N MET A 77 8.29 -19.51 8.79
CA MET A 77 8.21 -18.16 9.35
C MET A 77 7.29 -18.09 10.57
N VAL A 78 6.17 -18.80 10.58
CA VAL A 78 5.28 -18.91 11.75
C VAL A 78 6.01 -19.61 12.89
N ALA A 79 6.71 -20.71 12.62
CA ALA A 79 7.51 -21.42 13.62
C ALA A 79 8.65 -20.56 14.18
N LEU A 80 9.26 -19.71 13.36
CA LEU A 80 10.30 -18.76 13.80
C LEU A 80 9.69 -17.60 14.62
N ALA A 81 8.51 -17.12 14.25
CA ALA A 81 7.78 -16.08 14.97
C ALA A 81 7.38 -16.53 16.38
N ASP A 82 6.97 -17.79 16.54
CA ASP A 82 6.67 -18.39 17.85
C ASP A 82 7.93 -18.48 18.75
N ARG A 83 9.12 -18.69 18.15
CA ARG A 83 10.39 -18.74 18.89
C ARG A 83 10.97 -17.37 19.23
N THR A 84 10.52 -16.30 18.54
CA THR A 84 11.08 -14.94 18.69
C THR A 84 9.97 -13.88 18.77
N PRO A 85 9.26 -13.78 19.92
CA PRO A 85 8.08 -12.92 20.06
C PRO A 85 8.38 -11.42 19.84
N GLU A 86 9.61 -10.98 20.12
CA GLU A 86 10.04 -9.59 19.98
C GLU A 86 10.13 -9.13 18.51
N LEU A 87 10.66 -9.99 17.62
CA LEU A 87 10.71 -9.76 16.18
C LEU A 87 9.31 -9.81 15.56
N SER A 88 8.45 -10.70 16.07
CA SER A 88 7.07 -10.85 15.61
C SER A 88 6.28 -9.55 15.80
N HIS A 89 6.46 -8.83 16.91
CA HIS A 89 5.74 -7.59 17.20
C HIS A 89 6.14 -6.45 16.26
N GLY A 90 7.44 -6.32 15.94
CA GLY A 90 7.95 -5.29 15.03
C GLY A 90 7.49 -5.50 13.57
N LEU A 91 7.61 -6.73 13.09
CA LEU A 91 7.20 -7.10 11.73
C LEU A 91 5.67 -7.07 11.58
N ARG A 92 4.92 -7.57 12.57
CA ARG A 92 3.46 -7.58 12.56
C ARG A 92 2.88 -6.18 12.64
N ASN A 93 3.43 -5.27 13.45
CA ASN A 93 2.92 -3.90 13.52
C ASN A 93 3.17 -3.09 12.23
N ARG A 94 4.19 -3.48 11.44
CA ARG A 94 4.46 -2.90 10.12
C ARG A 94 3.59 -3.51 9.01
N SER A 95 3.33 -4.81 9.05
CA SER A 95 2.55 -5.52 8.01
C SER A 95 1.03 -5.51 8.23
N LEU A 96 0.56 -5.43 9.49
CA LEU A 96 -0.86 -5.36 9.85
C LEU A 96 -1.65 -4.29 9.09
N PRO A 97 -1.22 -3.01 8.99
CA PRO A 97 -2.01 -1.99 8.29
C PRO A 97 -2.18 -2.33 6.81
N LEU A 98 -1.16 -2.91 6.16
CA LEU A 98 -1.24 -3.34 4.78
C LEU A 98 -2.20 -4.52 4.62
N VAL A 99 -2.13 -5.53 5.49
CA VAL A 99 -3.03 -6.69 5.46
C VAL A 99 -4.48 -6.27 5.67
N VAL A 100 -4.74 -5.44 6.68
CA VAL A 100 -6.09 -4.89 6.95
C VAL A 100 -6.59 -4.08 5.76
N ALA A 101 -5.76 -3.21 5.19
CA ALA A 101 -6.16 -2.42 4.02
C ALA A 101 -6.49 -3.29 2.80
N ARG A 102 -5.74 -4.39 2.56
CA ARG A 102 -6.04 -5.35 1.50
C ARG A 102 -7.36 -6.07 1.74
N LEU A 103 -7.65 -6.50 2.97
CA LEU A 103 -8.93 -7.10 3.32
C LEU A 103 -10.08 -6.11 3.09
N VAL A 104 -9.91 -4.85 3.48
CA VAL A 104 -10.90 -3.79 3.22
C VAL A 104 -11.15 -3.61 1.71
N LEU A 105 -10.11 -3.59 0.88
CA LEU A 105 -10.27 -3.52 -0.58
C LEU A 105 -11.06 -4.71 -1.14
N VAL A 106 -10.82 -5.92 -0.65
CA VAL A 106 -11.55 -7.13 -1.06
C VAL A 106 -13.03 -7.05 -0.65
N VAL A 107 -13.31 -6.61 0.58
CA VAL A 107 -14.69 -6.42 1.07
C VAL A 107 -15.42 -5.36 0.25
N LEU A 108 -14.77 -4.25 -0.06
CA LEU A 108 -15.33 -3.20 -0.91
C LEU A 108 -15.59 -3.71 -2.33
N ALA A 109 -14.65 -4.46 -2.91
CA ALA A 109 -14.84 -5.07 -4.23
C ALA A 109 -16.06 -6.01 -4.24
N ALA A 110 -16.22 -6.84 -3.20
CA ALA A 110 -17.40 -7.69 -3.05
C ALA A 110 -18.69 -6.86 -2.95
N ALA A 111 -18.69 -5.74 -2.22
CA ALA A 111 -19.83 -4.84 -2.14
C ALA A 111 -20.20 -4.25 -3.52
N TYR A 112 -19.21 -3.84 -4.34
CA TYR A 112 -19.46 -3.38 -5.71
C TYR A 112 -20.01 -4.48 -6.62
N VAL A 113 -19.51 -5.72 -6.49
CA VAL A 113 -20.02 -6.87 -7.25
C VAL A 113 -21.47 -7.17 -6.86
N VAL A 114 -21.77 -7.25 -5.57
CA VAL A 114 -23.14 -7.44 -5.08
C VAL A 114 -24.05 -6.35 -5.61
N TRP A 115 -23.60 -5.10 -5.59
CA TRP A 115 -24.36 -4.00 -6.16
C TRP A 115 -24.61 -4.16 -7.66
N ALA A 116 -23.58 -4.46 -8.44
CA ALA A 116 -23.72 -4.67 -9.88
C ALA A 116 -24.74 -5.80 -10.18
N VAL A 117 -24.69 -6.89 -9.40
CA VAL A 117 -25.65 -7.99 -9.51
C VAL A 117 -27.07 -7.52 -9.21
N VAL A 118 -27.29 -6.74 -8.15
CA VAL A 118 -28.63 -6.22 -7.83
C VAL A 118 -29.17 -5.32 -8.95
N LEU A 119 -28.33 -4.48 -9.57
CA LEU A 119 -28.76 -3.67 -10.71
C LEU A 119 -29.20 -4.53 -11.91
N LEU A 120 -28.43 -5.58 -12.23
CA LEU A 120 -28.73 -6.49 -13.33
C LEU A 120 -29.98 -7.35 -13.07
N VAL A 121 -30.15 -7.83 -11.84
CA VAL A 121 -31.36 -8.58 -11.43
C VAL A 121 -32.57 -7.66 -11.42
N GLY A 122 -32.46 -6.44 -10.90
CA GLY A 122 -33.53 -5.45 -10.93
C GLY A 122 -33.93 -5.01 -12.35
N ALA A 123 -33.01 -5.09 -13.32
CA ALA A 123 -33.29 -4.80 -14.73
C ALA A 123 -34.04 -5.94 -15.45
N THR A 124 -33.98 -7.17 -14.93
CA THR A 124 -34.50 -8.39 -15.59
C THR A 124 -35.68 -9.05 -14.86
N GLY A 125 -35.85 -8.79 -13.56
CA GLY A 125 -36.90 -9.38 -12.73
C GLY A 125 -38.15 -8.51 -12.66
N GLY A 126 -39.25 -9.00 -13.25
CA GLY A 126 -40.59 -8.45 -13.03
C GLY A 126 -41.04 -8.61 -11.57
N ASP A 127 -41.66 -7.55 -11.03
CA ASP A 127 -42.51 -7.48 -9.83
C ASP A 127 -41.96 -7.85 -8.45
N GLY A 128 -40.63 -7.77 -8.19
CA GLY A 128 -40.15 -7.94 -6.81
C GLY A 128 -38.70 -7.59 -6.50
N GLY A 129 -37.98 -6.92 -7.40
CA GLY A 129 -36.56 -6.61 -7.21
C GLY A 129 -36.34 -5.53 -6.15
N THR A 130 -35.61 -5.88 -5.08
CA THR A 130 -35.12 -4.93 -4.07
C THR A 130 -34.32 -3.82 -4.74
N THR A 131 -34.81 -2.57 -4.66
CA THR A 131 -34.11 -1.40 -5.19
C THR A 131 -32.88 -1.11 -4.34
N VAL A 132 -31.68 -1.50 -4.79
CA VAL A 132 -30.43 -1.05 -4.16
C VAL A 132 -30.02 0.26 -4.76
N ALA A 133 -30.17 1.27 -3.93
CA ALA A 133 -30.26 2.64 -4.32
C ALA A 133 -28.85 3.22 -4.46
N GLY A 134 -28.54 3.89 -5.58
CA GLY A 134 -27.18 4.32 -5.94
C GLY A 134 -27.08 5.72 -6.50
N SER A 135 -25.84 6.17 -6.68
CA SER A 135 -25.46 7.54 -7.09
C SER A 135 -25.94 7.97 -8.48
N GLY A 136 -26.79 7.16 -9.14
CA GLY A 136 -27.46 7.47 -10.41
C GLY A 136 -28.99 7.53 -10.29
N GLY A 137 -29.54 7.59 -9.07
CA GLY A 137 -30.98 7.56 -8.82
C GLY A 137 -31.55 6.14 -8.79
N ALA A 138 -32.71 6.00 -8.14
CA ALA A 138 -33.47 4.76 -8.12
C ALA A 138 -34.10 4.51 -9.50
N VAL A 139 -33.58 3.54 -10.25
CA VAL A 139 -34.17 3.08 -11.52
C VAL A 139 -34.34 1.56 -11.48
N GLY A 140 -35.48 1.13 -10.98
CA GLY A 140 -35.98 -0.23 -11.15
C GLY A 140 -37.39 -0.16 -11.72
N ASN A 141 -37.57 -0.63 -12.96
CA ASN A 141 -38.85 -1.07 -13.52
C ASN A 141 -38.55 -1.91 -14.76
N ALA A 142 -39.02 -3.16 -14.78
CA ALA A 142 -38.78 -4.17 -15.82
C ALA A 142 -39.54 -3.93 -17.15
N GLY A 143 -40.21 -2.77 -17.31
CA GLY A 143 -41.04 -2.46 -18.47
C GLY A 143 -40.43 -1.49 -19.48
N ASP A 144 -39.34 -0.81 -19.15
CA ASP A 144 -38.75 0.24 -19.99
C ASP A 144 -37.33 -0.15 -20.49
N PRO A 145 -37.14 -0.34 -21.81
CA PRO A 145 -35.84 -0.76 -22.37
C PRO A 145 -34.72 0.27 -22.13
N ASP A 146 -35.05 1.55 -21.94
CA ASP A 146 -34.03 2.58 -21.73
C ASP A 146 -33.48 2.56 -20.29
N LEU A 147 -34.34 2.28 -19.30
CA LEU A 147 -33.90 2.05 -17.92
C LEU A 147 -33.05 0.78 -17.78
N ALA A 148 -33.37 -0.28 -18.55
CA ALA A 148 -32.57 -1.49 -18.60
C ALA A 148 -31.16 -1.23 -19.16
N ARG A 149 -31.02 -0.37 -20.18
CA ARG A 149 -29.70 0.03 -20.70
C ARG A 149 -28.88 0.80 -19.67
N MET A 150 -29.49 1.78 -19.00
CA MET A 150 -28.81 2.60 -17.98
C MET A 150 -28.35 1.77 -16.78
N SER A 151 -29.14 0.77 -16.36
CA SER A 151 -28.76 -0.13 -15.27
C SER A 151 -27.61 -1.08 -15.66
N VAL A 152 -27.58 -1.56 -16.92
CA VAL A 152 -26.43 -2.31 -17.45
C VAL A 152 -25.17 -1.44 -17.46
N ASP A 153 -25.24 -0.22 -17.98
CA ASP A 153 -24.10 0.71 -17.98
C ASP A 153 -23.60 0.98 -16.56
N ALA A 154 -24.52 1.23 -15.63
CA ALA A 154 -24.21 1.43 -14.22
C ALA A 154 -23.56 0.19 -13.57
N ALA A 155 -23.99 -1.02 -13.94
CA ALA A 155 -23.39 -2.27 -13.47
C ALA A 155 -21.97 -2.46 -14.04
N THR A 156 -21.74 -2.13 -15.32
CA THR A 156 -20.42 -2.26 -15.94
C THR A 156 -19.36 -1.42 -15.22
N VAL A 157 -19.69 -0.18 -14.87
CA VAL A 157 -18.79 0.72 -14.13
C VAL A 157 -18.46 0.13 -12.75
N ARG A 158 -19.45 -0.41 -12.03
CA ARG A 158 -19.24 -1.03 -10.70
C ARG A 158 -18.34 -2.26 -10.77
N LEU A 159 -18.51 -3.10 -11.80
CA LEU A 159 -17.63 -4.26 -12.02
C LEU A 159 -16.20 -3.82 -12.37
N ALA A 160 -16.04 -2.77 -13.16
CA ALA A 160 -14.73 -2.20 -13.47
C ALA A 160 -14.04 -1.66 -12.20
N LEU A 161 -14.77 -0.96 -11.33
CA LEU A 161 -14.25 -0.49 -10.04
C LEU A 161 -13.88 -1.67 -9.12
N ALA A 162 -14.72 -2.70 -9.04
CA ALA A 162 -14.42 -3.90 -8.28
C ALA A 162 -13.13 -4.57 -8.78
N ALA A 163 -12.95 -4.70 -10.09
CA ALA A 163 -11.73 -5.24 -10.69
C ALA A 163 -10.49 -4.38 -10.34
N GLY A 164 -10.64 -3.04 -10.38
CA GLY A 164 -9.60 -2.11 -9.93
C GLY A 164 -9.21 -2.32 -8.47
N LEU A 165 -10.19 -2.47 -7.57
CA LEU A 165 -9.94 -2.72 -6.14
C LEU A 165 -9.27 -4.08 -5.90
N VAL A 166 -9.68 -5.13 -6.62
CA VAL A 166 -9.01 -6.44 -6.58
C VAL A 166 -7.57 -6.33 -7.06
N LEU A 167 -7.30 -5.59 -8.15
CA LEU A 167 -5.94 -5.33 -8.62
C LEU A 167 -5.12 -4.54 -7.60
N GLY A 168 -5.71 -3.56 -6.92
CA GLY A 168 -5.07 -2.84 -5.81
C GLY A 168 -4.78 -3.74 -4.61
N ALA A 169 -5.66 -4.71 -4.34
CA ALA A 169 -5.48 -5.69 -3.27
C ALA A 169 -4.41 -6.74 -3.61
N VAL A 170 -4.35 -7.24 -4.85
CA VAL A 170 -3.34 -8.24 -5.28
C VAL A 170 -1.98 -7.58 -5.50
N ARG A 171 -1.97 -6.40 -6.12
CA ARG A 171 -0.77 -5.62 -6.44
C ARG A 171 -0.88 -4.21 -5.84
N PRO A 172 -0.51 -3.99 -4.56
CA PRO A 172 -0.51 -2.67 -3.92
C PRO A 172 0.28 -1.60 -4.69
N ARG A 173 1.18 -2.03 -5.60
CA ARG A 173 1.91 -1.14 -6.48
C ARG A 173 1.02 -0.33 -7.42
N SER A 174 -0.18 -0.80 -7.76
CA SER A 174 -1.12 -0.13 -8.67
C SER A 174 -2.00 0.92 -7.99
N ALA A 175 -2.08 0.92 -6.65
CA ALA A 175 -2.90 1.87 -5.87
C ALA A 175 -2.74 3.35 -6.29
N PRO A 176 -1.52 3.92 -6.46
CA PRO A 176 -1.39 5.31 -6.91
C PRO A 176 -1.97 5.58 -8.30
N GLY A 177 -1.98 4.59 -9.20
CA GLY A 177 -2.57 4.74 -10.53
C GLY A 177 -4.10 4.71 -10.52
N LEU A 178 -4.71 4.00 -9.56
CA LEU A 178 -6.16 3.90 -9.40
C LEU A 178 -6.75 5.11 -8.65
N LEU A 179 -5.98 5.73 -7.77
CA LEU A 179 -6.41 6.77 -6.85
C LEU A 179 -7.06 7.98 -7.56
N PRO A 180 -6.48 8.55 -8.64
CA PRO A 180 -7.09 9.68 -9.36
C PRO A 180 -8.46 9.34 -9.96
N VAL A 181 -8.64 8.11 -10.46
CA VAL A 181 -9.91 7.67 -11.06
C VAL A 181 -11.01 7.58 -10.00
N PHE A 182 -10.70 6.95 -8.86
CA PHE A 182 -11.66 6.85 -7.74
C PHE A 182 -11.98 8.21 -7.13
N LEU A 183 -10.98 9.09 -6.95
CA LEU A 183 -11.20 10.45 -6.46
C LEU A 183 -12.02 11.29 -7.42
N ALA A 184 -11.76 11.22 -8.73
CA ALA A 184 -12.54 11.93 -9.72
C ALA A 184 -14.00 11.45 -9.69
N LEU A 185 -14.22 10.14 -9.69
CA LEU A 185 -15.56 9.56 -9.62
C LEU A 185 -16.31 10.00 -8.35
N TRP A 186 -15.63 9.96 -7.20
CA TRP A 186 -16.22 10.42 -5.94
C TRP A 186 -16.50 11.93 -5.95
N GLY A 187 -15.57 12.75 -6.43
CA GLY A 187 -15.69 14.21 -6.48
C GLY A 187 -16.85 14.66 -7.37
N PHE A 188 -16.94 14.12 -8.60
CA PHE A 188 -18.08 14.39 -9.47
C PHE A 188 -19.38 13.87 -8.88
N GLY A 189 -19.38 12.64 -8.31
CA GLY A 189 -20.55 12.08 -7.63
C GLY A 189 -21.05 12.93 -6.47
N ALA A 190 -20.13 13.49 -5.66
CA ALA A 190 -20.46 14.42 -4.58
C ALA A 190 -21.06 15.73 -5.12
N GLY A 191 -20.52 16.24 -6.23
CA GLY A 191 -21.06 17.41 -6.92
C GLY A 191 -22.49 17.20 -7.42
N PHE A 192 -22.77 16.09 -8.10
CA PHE A 192 -24.13 15.74 -8.53
C PHE A 192 -25.07 15.51 -7.34
N SER A 193 -24.58 14.86 -6.28
CA SER A 193 -25.36 14.69 -5.05
C SER A 193 -25.72 16.02 -4.38
N THR A 194 -24.85 17.03 -4.48
CA THR A 194 -25.13 18.39 -3.98
C THR A 194 -26.27 19.03 -4.77
N ARG A 195 -26.29 18.87 -6.11
CA ARG A 195 -27.42 19.30 -6.94
C ARG A 195 -28.72 18.61 -6.52
N ASP A 196 -28.69 17.30 -6.35
CA ASP A 196 -29.89 16.53 -6.01
C ASP A 196 -30.41 16.88 -4.61
N LEU A 197 -29.52 17.21 -3.67
CA LEU A 197 -29.88 17.79 -2.37
C LEU A 197 -30.59 19.14 -2.52
N VAL A 198 -30.08 20.04 -3.33
CA VAL A 198 -30.69 21.36 -3.57
C VAL A 198 -32.06 21.24 -4.24
N LEU A 199 -32.21 20.28 -5.16
CA LEU A 199 -33.46 20.02 -5.87
C LEU A 199 -34.46 19.16 -5.08
N GLY A 200 -34.07 18.65 -3.90
CA GLY A 200 -34.92 17.80 -3.07
C GLY A 200 -35.10 16.36 -3.61
N TYR A 201 -34.24 15.93 -4.53
CA TYR A 201 -34.24 14.58 -5.11
C TYR A 201 -33.26 13.62 -4.41
N LEU A 202 -32.68 14.04 -3.28
CA LEU A 202 -31.68 13.23 -2.59
C LEU A 202 -32.31 11.96 -2.00
N ASP A 203 -31.84 10.83 -2.50
CA ASP A 203 -32.27 9.51 -2.08
C ASP A 203 -31.24 8.84 -1.14
N VAL A 204 -31.70 7.97 -0.24
CA VAL A 204 -30.86 7.24 0.73
C VAL A 204 -29.82 6.39 -0.02
N GLY A 205 -30.19 5.89 -1.18
CA GLY A 205 -29.29 5.17 -2.06
C GLY A 205 -28.12 5.98 -2.58
N ALA A 206 -28.41 7.16 -3.09
CA ALA A 206 -27.40 8.06 -3.60
C ALA A 206 -26.35 8.36 -2.51
N VAL A 207 -26.81 8.59 -1.28
CA VAL A 207 -25.93 8.80 -0.12
C VAL A 207 -25.10 7.55 0.20
N SER A 208 -25.72 6.37 0.26
CA SER A 208 -25.00 5.12 0.57
C SER A 208 -23.93 4.79 -0.48
N GLY A 209 -24.21 5.06 -1.76
CA GLY A 209 -23.26 4.89 -2.85
C GLY A 209 -22.10 5.86 -2.78
N LEU A 210 -22.38 7.12 -2.46
CA LEU A 210 -21.34 8.13 -2.29
C LEU A 210 -20.41 7.78 -1.11
N LEU A 211 -20.96 7.29 0.00
CA LEU A 211 -20.20 6.82 1.14
C LEU A 211 -19.33 5.60 0.78
N LEU A 212 -19.86 4.63 0.03
CA LEU A 212 -19.08 3.48 -0.43
C LEU A 212 -17.87 3.91 -1.28
N HIS A 213 -18.05 4.88 -2.18
CA HIS A 213 -16.96 5.44 -2.98
C HIS A 213 -15.94 6.20 -2.11
N LEU A 214 -16.40 6.94 -1.10
CA LEU A 214 -15.51 7.63 -0.16
C LEU A 214 -14.62 6.62 0.58
N VAL A 215 -15.22 5.55 1.11
CA VAL A 215 -14.49 4.50 1.84
C VAL A 215 -13.48 3.82 0.91
N ALA A 216 -13.81 3.61 -0.36
CA ALA A 216 -12.87 3.09 -1.36
C ALA A 216 -11.68 4.04 -1.61
N CYS A 217 -11.93 5.35 -1.71
CA CYS A 217 -10.86 6.35 -1.84
C CYS A 217 -9.94 6.32 -0.61
N VAL A 218 -10.52 6.32 0.59
CA VAL A 218 -9.76 6.26 1.85
C VAL A 218 -8.92 4.98 1.92
N ALA A 219 -9.50 3.83 1.57
CA ALA A 219 -8.77 2.55 1.54
C ALA A 219 -7.57 2.59 0.57
N LEU A 220 -7.75 3.13 -0.65
CA LEU A 220 -6.66 3.30 -1.61
C LEU A 220 -5.58 4.27 -1.11
N CYS A 221 -5.98 5.39 -0.48
CA CYS A 221 -5.05 6.31 0.18
C CYS A 221 -4.24 5.61 1.27
N VAL A 222 -4.88 4.80 2.11
CA VAL A 222 -4.19 4.04 3.17
C VAL A 222 -3.20 3.05 2.56
N VAL A 223 -3.56 2.33 1.49
CA VAL A 223 -2.62 1.43 0.79
C VAL A 223 -1.44 2.20 0.19
N TRP A 224 -1.70 3.36 -0.41
CA TRP A 224 -0.66 4.22 -0.96
C TRP A 224 0.31 4.72 0.14
N LEU A 225 -0.23 5.26 1.24
CA LEU A 225 0.54 5.71 2.42
C LEU A 225 1.36 4.58 3.04
N ALA A 226 0.75 3.39 3.21
CA ALA A 226 1.40 2.22 3.76
C ALA A 226 2.58 1.74 2.89
N ARG A 227 2.49 1.94 1.57
CA ARG A 227 3.56 1.59 0.63
C ARG A 227 4.68 2.63 0.57
N HIS A 228 4.35 3.93 0.63
CA HIS A 228 5.32 5.01 0.40
C HIS A 228 6.24 5.32 1.59
N HIS A 229 6.40 4.41 2.55
CA HIS A 229 7.13 4.62 3.81
C HIS A 229 6.65 5.84 4.61
N ALA A 230 5.54 6.49 4.24
CA ALA A 230 5.06 7.72 4.88
C ALA A 230 4.53 7.48 6.31
N VAL A 231 4.24 6.24 6.67
CA VAL A 231 3.72 5.88 7.99
C VAL A 231 4.80 5.96 9.07
N ASP A 232 6.06 5.64 8.76
CA ASP A 232 7.17 5.71 9.72
C ASP A 232 7.52 7.16 10.14
N PRO A 233 7.71 8.14 9.23
CA PRO A 233 7.96 9.53 9.59
C PRO A 233 6.72 10.16 10.25
N VAL A 234 5.49 9.88 9.81
CA VAL A 234 4.28 10.40 10.49
C VAL A 234 4.13 9.83 11.90
N ARG A 235 4.44 8.53 12.11
CA ARG A 235 4.47 7.95 13.46
C ARG A 235 5.58 8.54 14.31
N GLN A 236 6.74 8.85 13.74
CA GLN A 236 7.83 9.54 14.45
C GLN A 236 7.44 10.98 14.82
N SER A 237 6.80 11.73 13.92
CA SER A 237 6.28 13.08 14.20
C SER A 237 5.18 13.05 15.26
N LEU A 238 4.24 12.12 15.18
CA LEU A 238 3.20 11.94 16.20
C LEU A 238 3.77 11.49 17.55
N ARG A 239 4.82 10.66 17.57
CA ARG A 239 5.54 10.28 18.81
C ARG A 239 6.29 11.47 19.41
N GLY A 240 6.89 12.32 18.58
CA GLY A 240 7.48 13.59 19.00
C GLY A 240 6.45 14.54 19.59
N LEU A 241 5.28 14.66 18.96
CA LEU A 241 4.16 15.46 19.46
C LEU A 241 3.52 14.89 20.74
N THR A 242 3.55 13.57 20.92
CA THR A 242 3.00 12.90 22.12
C THR A 242 4.04 12.67 23.22
N ALA A 243 5.25 13.21 23.06
CA ALA A 243 6.37 13.10 24.01
C ALA A 243 6.58 11.68 24.57
N ARG A 244 6.31 10.65 23.74
CA ARG A 244 6.52 9.27 24.17
C ARG A 244 8.01 8.95 24.15
N PRO A 245 8.61 8.53 25.28
CA PRO A 245 10.03 8.22 25.32
C PRO A 245 10.35 7.11 24.33
N VAL A 246 11.50 7.23 23.65
CA VAL A 246 12.04 6.17 22.80
C VAL A 246 12.45 5.03 23.72
N ALA A 247 11.64 3.97 23.76
CA ALA A 247 11.99 2.76 24.47
C ALA A 247 13.16 2.10 23.71
N TYR A 248 14.38 2.31 24.19
CA TYR A 248 15.51 1.49 23.79
C TYR A 248 15.21 0.05 24.19
N SER A 249 15.49 -0.89 23.29
CA SER A 249 15.50 -2.30 23.69
C SER A 249 16.53 -2.48 24.82
N PRO A 250 16.35 -3.43 25.75
CA PRO A 250 17.34 -3.68 26.82
C PRO A 250 18.75 -3.91 26.26
N SER A 251 18.85 -4.54 25.09
CA SER A 251 20.10 -4.73 24.35
C SER A 251 20.72 -3.45 23.80
N ASP A 252 19.92 -2.51 23.28
CA ASP A 252 20.41 -1.22 22.79
C ASP A 252 20.82 -0.30 23.93
N ALA A 253 20.08 -0.36 25.05
CA ALA A 253 20.48 0.30 26.28
C ALA A 253 21.86 -0.21 26.72
N VAL A 254 22.08 -1.54 26.78
CA VAL A 254 23.40 -2.08 27.18
C VAL A 254 24.53 -1.72 26.21
N ARG A 255 24.26 -1.62 24.89
CA ARG A 255 25.28 -1.26 23.89
C ARG A 255 25.59 0.23 23.82
N ASN A 256 24.59 1.10 23.95
CA ASN A 256 24.71 2.53 23.72
C ASN A 256 24.56 3.38 24.99
N SER A 257 24.14 2.82 26.14
CA SER A 257 24.14 3.57 27.39
C SER A 257 25.57 3.69 27.90
N THR A 258 26.03 4.92 28.05
CA THR A 258 27.27 5.23 28.75
C THR A 258 27.17 5.06 30.26
N TRP A 259 25.97 4.83 30.79
CA TRP A 259 25.71 4.68 32.22
C TRP A 259 25.84 3.21 32.65
N ARG A 260 26.74 2.93 33.60
CA ARG A 260 26.81 1.64 34.30
C ARG A 260 26.34 1.79 35.75
N PRO A 261 25.63 0.79 36.32
CA PRO A 261 25.35 0.76 37.75
C PRO A 261 26.67 0.82 38.54
N GLY A 262 26.95 1.95 39.21
CA GLY A 262 28.19 2.21 39.92
C GLY A 262 29.01 3.39 39.40
N ASP A 263 28.66 3.98 38.25
CA ASP A 263 29.29 5.22 37.81
C ASP A 263 28.93 6.37 38.78
N PRO A 264 29.92 7.15 39.24
CA PRO A 264 29.66 8.31 40.09
C PRO A 264 28.83 9.30 39.26
N GLY A 265 27.59 9.55 39.69
CA GLY A 265 26.75 10.55 39.04
C GLY A 265 27.43 11.90 39.14
N ASP A 266 27.85 12.45 38.00
CA ASP A 266 28.31 13.83 37.90
C ASP A 266 27.19 14.74 38.38
N ARG A 267 27.30 15.19 39.63
CA ARG A 267 26.48 16.26 40.18
C ARG A 267 27.01 17.55 39.57
N PRO A 268 26.19 18.31 38.82
CA PRO A 268 26.61 19.62 38.35
C PRO A 268 26.85 20.52 39.58
N LEU A 269 28.02 21.15 39.60
CA LEU A 269 28.39 22.24 40.52
C LEU A 269 27.60 23.51 40.22
#